data_AF-A0A962NGB0-F1
#
_entry.id   AF-A0A962NGB0-F1
#
_cell.length_a   1.000
_cell.length_b   1.000
_cell.length_c   1.000
_cell.angle_alpha   90.00
_cell.angle_beta   90.00
_cell.angle_gamma   90.00
#
_symmetry.space_group_name_H-M   'P 1'
#
loop_
_entity.id
_entity.type
_entity.pdbx_description
1 polymer ?
#
loop_
_entity_poly.entity_id
_entity_poly.type
_entity_poly.pdbx_seq_one_letter_code
_entity_poly.pdbx_strand_id
1 'polypeptide(L)'
;MEDVQIAPGVSLPASALQERAIRSPGPGGQNVNKVATAVELRARLDALVGLDEGARLRLSAARDRRLLDDGTFLIQAHRHRTLERNR
;
A
#
# COMPACT_ATOMS: atom_id res chain seq x y z
N MET A 1 -15.11 1.29 -0.78
CA MET A 1 -13.72 1.46 -0.33
C MET A 1 -13.81 2.52 0.74
N GLU A 2 -13.50 2.16 1.98
CA GLU A 2 -13.67 3.02 3.16
C GLU A 2 -12.38 3.77 3.45
N ASP A 3 -12.47 4.92 4.13
CA ASP A 3 -11.30 5.62 4.64
C ASP A 3 -10.55 4.73 5.65
N VAL A 4 -9.23 4.78 5.57
CA VAL A 4 -8.36 3.95 6.41
C VAL A 4 -7.70 4.85 7.44
N GLN A 5 -7.95 4.57 8.72
CA GLN A 5 -7.27 5.27 9.79
C GLN A 5 -5.84 4.73 9.95
N ILE A 6 -4.83 5.58 9.74
CA ILE A 6 -3.41 5.19 9.79
C ILE A 6 -2.84 5.45 11.19
N ALA A 7 -3.28 6.54 11.82
CA ALA A 7 -2.91 6.92 13.18
C ALA A 7 -4.04 7.75 13.84
N PRO A 8 -4.00 8.02 15.15
CA PRO A 8 -4.95 8.92 15.80
C PRO A 8 -4.93 10.30 15.12
N GLY A 9 -6.07 10.73 14.57
CA GLY A 9 -6.18 11.99 13.84
C GLY A 9 -5.58 11.99 12.43
N VAL A 10 -5.02 10.87 11.94
CA VAL A 10 -4.51 10.73 10.57
C VAL A 10 -5.31 9.68 9.81
N SER A 11 -5.99 10.09 8.75
CA SER A 11 -6.76 9.20 7.88
C SER A 11 -6.31 9.29 6.43
N LEU A 12 -6.34 8.15 5.75
CA LEU A 12 -6.16 8.04 4.31
C LEU A 12 -7.54 7.89 3.66
N PRO A 13 -8.01 8.89 2.89
CA PRO A 13 -9.27 8.76 2.18
C PRO A 13 -9.17 7.64 1.15
N ALA A 14 -10.24 6.84 1.02
CA ALA A 14 -10.25 5.70 0.11
C ALA A 14 -9.99 6.07 -1.35
N SER A 15 -10.38 7.28 -1.77
CA SER A 15 -10.09 7.80 -3.12
C SER A 15 -8.59 8.05 -3.37
N ALA A 16 -7.80 8.20 -2.31
CA ALA A 16 -6.36 8.36 -2.39
C ALA A 16 -5.58 7.04 -2.27
N LEU A 17 -6.27 5.95 -1.88
CA LEU A 17 -5.71 4.61 -1.86
C LEU A 17 -5.92 3.97 -3.23
N GLN A 18 -4.82 3.67 -3.92
CA GLN A 18 -4.89 2.93 -5.18
C GLN A 18 -4.51 1.48 -4.93
N GLU A 19 -5.45 0.56 -5.19
CA GLU A 19 -5.18 -0.87 -5.21
C GLU A 19 -4.90 -1.35 -6.63
N ARG A 20 -3.87 -2.19 -6.79
CA ARG A 20 -3.55 -2.83 -8.05
C ARG A 20 -3.27 -4.31 -7.80
N ALA A 21 -4.07 -5.17 -8.41
CA ALA A 21 -3.76 -6.60 -8.43
C ALA A 21 -2.51 -6.83 -9.29
N ILE A 22 -1.50 -7.46 -8.71
CA ILE A 22 -0.24 -7.82 -9.37
C ILE A 22 -0.10 -9.34 -9.43
N ARG A 23 0.64 -9.84 -10.42
CA ARG A 23 1.01 -11.26 -10.45
C ARG A 23 2.11 -11.50 -9.41
N SER A 24 1.92 -12.49 -8.55
CA SER A 24 2.94 -12.91 -7.59
C SER A 24 4.21 -13.36 -8.33
N PRO A 25 5.39 -12.78 -8.08
CA PRO A 25 6.64 -13.27 -8.65
C PRO A 25 7.04 -14.56 -7.94
N GLY A 26 6.93 -15.70 -8.61
CA GLY A 26 7.39 -16.99 -8.10
C GLY A 26 7.76 -17.93 -9.26
N PRO A 27 8.87 -18.70 -9.16
CA PRO A 27 9.23 -19.68 -10.18
C PRO A 27 8.11 -20.71 -10.34
N GLY A 28 7.70 -20.93 -11.59
CA GLY A 28 6.48 -21.66 -11.94
C GLY A 28 6.46 -23.10 -11.45
N GLY A 29 5.70 -23.35 -10.39
CA GLY A 29 5.11 -24.66 -10.08
C GLY A 29 3.66 -24.71 -10.54
N GLN A 30 3.21 -25.86 -11.05
CA GLN A 30 1.97 -26.12 -11.81
C GLN A 30 0.64 -25.55 -11.27
N ASN A 31 0.57 -24.97 -10.07
CA ASN A 31 -0.66 -24.45 -9.46
C ASN A 31 -0.66 -22.94 -9.11
N VAL A 32 0.42 -22.20 -9.40
CA VAL A 32 0.54 -20.75 -9.02
C VAL A 32 0.09 -19.79 -10.12
N ASN A 33 -0.13 -20.27 -11.35
CA ASN A 33 -0.34 -19.42 -12.53
C ASN A 33 -1.75 -18.85 -12.73
N LYS A 34 -2.72 -19.11 -11.84
CA LYS A 34 -4.14 -18.87 -12.19
C LYS A 34 -4.83 -17.72 -11.48
N VAL A 35 -4.25 -17.11 -10.44
CA VAL A 35 -4.95 -16.02 -9.76
C VAL A 35 -3.97 -14.94 -9.30
N ALA A 36 -4.25 -13.68 -9.66
CA ALA A 36 -3.53 -12.51 -9.18
C ALA A 36 -3.82 -12.34 -7.69
N THR A 37 -3.14 -13.11 -6.83
CA THR A 37 -3.37 -13.07 -5.39
C THR A 37 -2.74 -11.85 -4.76
N ALA A 38 -1.65 -11.34 -5.32
CA ALA A 38 -0.91 -10.24 -4.73
C ALA A 38 -1.60 -8.91 -5.05
N VAL A 39 -1.75 -8.08 -4.01
CA VAL A 39 -2.29 -6.72 -4.09
C VAL A 39 -1.16 -5.76 -3.80
N GLU A 40 -0.99 -4.80 -4.69
CA GLU A 40 -0.12 -3.65 -4.50
C GLU A 40 -1.00 -2.45 -4.14
N LEU A 41 -0.83 -1.95 -2.93
CA LEU A 41 -1.49 -0.77 -2.41
C LEU A 41 -0.53 0.41 -2.52
N ARG A 42 -0.99 1.50 -3.14
CA ARG A 42 -0.28 2.77 -3.23
C ARG A 42 -1.04 3.82 -2.44
N ALA A 43 -0.33 4.52 -1.55
CA ALA A 43 -0.87 5.62 -0.77
C ALA A 43 0.07 6.83 -0.84
N ARG A 44 -0.43 7.99 -1.28
CA ARG A 44 0.37 9.21 -1.31
C ARG A 44 0.37 9.87 0.06
N LEU A 45 1.55 10.21 0.58
CA LEU A 45 1.69 10.97 1.82
C LEU A 45 0.92 12.29 1.79
N ASP A 46 0.92 12.95 0.63
CA ASP A 46 0.25 14.22 0.39
C ASP A 46 -1.29 14.13 0.49
N ALA A 47 -1.85 12.92 0.36
CA ALA A 47 -3.28 12.71 0.45
C ALA A 47 -3.76 12.32 1.85
N LEU A 48 -2.84 12.18 2.82
CA LEU A 48 -3.20 11.92 4.21
C LEU A 48 -3.83 13.17 4.81
N VAL A 49 -4.99 12.98 5.44
CA VAL A 49 -5.70 14.03 6.16
C VAL A 49 -5.24 14.01 7.61
N GLY A 50 -4.91 15.17 8.15
CA GLY A 50 -4.48 15.33 9.56
C GLY A 50 -3.02 14.96 9.84
N LEU A 51 -2.23 14.70 8.80
CA LEU A 51 -0.78 14.53 8.95
C LEU A 51 -0.09 15.89 9.08
N ASP A 52 0.54 16.13 10.21
CA ASP A 52 1.30 17.35 10.45
C ASP A 52 2.56 17.44 9.57
N GLU A 53 2.96 18.65 9.18
CA GLU A 53 4.12 18.87 8.30
C GLU A 53 5.42 18.31 8.90
N GLY A 54 5.59 18.42 10.23
CA GLY A 54 6.72 17.82 10.92
C GLY A 54 6.71 16.29 10.90
N ALA A 55 5.54 15.65 10.84
CA ALA A 55 5.42 14.21 10.66
C ALA A 55 5.69 13.81 9.20
N ARG A 56 5.19 14.58 8.24
CA ARG A 56 5.46 14.39 6.81
C ARG A 56 6.94 14.47 6.48
N LEU A 57 7.66 15.46 7.01
CA LEU A 57 9.11 15.59 6.85
C LEU A 57 9.86 14.40 7.44
N ARG A 58 9.45 13.93 8.64
CA ARG A 58 10.03 12.75 9.27
C ARG A 58 9.78 11.47 8.47
N LEU A 59 8.58 11.31 7.92
CA LEU A 59 8.23 10.19 7.03
C LEU A 59 9.02 10.26 5.72
N SER A 60 9.15 11.45 5.11
CA SER A 60 9.95 11.64 3.90
C SER A 60 11.44 11.40 4.13
N ALA A 61 11.95 11.74 5.32
CA ALA A 61 13.32 11.46 5.72
C ALA A 61 13.51 10.01 6.18
N ALA A 62 12.43 9.29 6.51
CA ALA A 62 12.49 7.88 6.81
C ALA A 62 12.86 7.17 5.52
N ARG A 63 14.09 6.62 5.49
CA ARG A 63 14.59 5.75 4.42
C ARG A 63 13.89 4.39 4.45
N ASP A 64 12.56 4.39 4.53
CA ASP A 64 11.78 3.18 4.43
C ASP A 64 11.81 2.71 2.98
N ARG A 65 12.09 1.43 2.77
CA ARG A 65 12.18 0.82 1.44
C ARG A 65 10.82 0.80 0.72
N ARG A 66 9.73 1.08 1.45
CA ARG A 66 8.37 1.17 0.93
C ARG A 66 8.00 2.60 0.50
N LEU A 67 8.79 3.61 0.88
CA LEU A 67 8.55 4.99 0.46
C LEU A 67 9.29 5.26 -0.85
N LEU A 68 8.54 5.67 -1.86
CA LEU A 68 9.08 6.13 -3.13
C LEU A 68 9.52 7.60 -3.02
N ASP A 69 10.41 7.99 -3.92
CA ASP A 69 10.97 9.36 -3.99
C ASP A 69 9.88 10.43 -4.17
N ASP A 70 8.77 10.09 -4.84
CA ASP A 70 7.62 10.98 -5.02
C ASP A 70 6.72 11.11 -3.77
N GLY A 71 7.09 10.48 -2.65
CA GLY A 71 6.29 10.48 -1.42
C GLY A 71 5.13 9.49 -1.44
N THR A 72 5.14 8.52 -2.36
CA THR A 72 4.16 7.43 -2.41
C THR A 72 4.64 6.23 -1.61
N PHE A 73 3.84 5.77 -0.66
CA PHE A 73 4.04 4.48 -0.01
C PHE A 73 3.55 3.35 -0.91
N LEU A 74 4.42 2.38 -1.15
CA LEU A 74 4.15 1.14 -1.85
C LEU A 74 4.09 -0.01 -0.85
N ILE A 75 2.91 -0.56 -0.66
CA ILE A 75 2.67 -1.70 0.24
C ILE A 75 2.24 -2.89 -0.61
N GLN A 76 3.00 -3.99 -0.55
CA GLN A 76 2.68 -5.21 -1.28
C GLN A 76 2.13 -6.27 -0.32
N ALA A 77 0.83 -6.54 -0.41
CA ALA A 77 0.16 -7.60 0.32
C ALA A 77 0.11 -8.87 -0.54
N HIS A 78 0.95 -9.86 -0.20
CA HIS A 78 1.03 -11.15 -0.90
C HIS A 78 0.98 -12.34 0.07
N ARG A 79 0.59 -12.09 1.33
CA ARG A 79 0.68 -13.06 2.42
C ARG A 79 -0.37 -14.18 2.31
N HIS A 80 -1.43 -13.96 1.55
CA HIS A 80 -2.54 -14.91 1.41
C HIS A 80 -2.72 -15.41 -0.03
N ARG A 81 -3.31 -16.61 -0.16
CA ARG A 81 -3.56 -17.30 -1.45
C ARG A 81 -4.82 -16.80 -2.19
N THR A 82 -5.49 -15.76 -1.68
CA THR A 82 -6.77 -15.24 -2.18
C THR A 82 -6.78 -13.72 -2.14
N LEU A 83 -7.26 -13.07 -3.21
CA LEU A 83 -7.34 -11.61 -3.37
C LEU A 83 -8.07 -10.93 -2.21
N GLU A 84 -9.24 -11.47 -1.82
CA GLU A 84 -10.07 -10.93 -0.72
C GLU A 84 -9.37 -10.95 0.65
N ARG A 85 -8.36 -11.80 0.84
CA ARG A 85 -7.56 -11.84 2.08
C ARG A 85 -6.31 -10.97 2.03
N ASN A 86 -5.90 -10.51 0.84
CA ASN A 86 -4.80 -9.56 0.70
C ASN A 86 -5.30 -8.11 0.55
N ARG A 87 -6.60 -7.89 0.34
CA ARG A 87 -7.24 -6.58 0.27
C ARG A 87 -7.50 -6.00 1.66
#